data_AF-A0A242W6Q9-F1
#
_entry.id   AF-A0A242W6Q9-F1
#
_cell.length_a   1.000
_cell.length_b   1.000
_cell.length_c   1.000
_cell.angle_alpha   90.00
_cell.angle_beta   90.00
_cell.angle_gamma   90.00
#
_symmetry.space_group_name_H-M   'P 1'
#
loop_
_entity.id
_entity.type
_entity.pdbx_description
1 polymer ?
#
loop_
_entity_poly.entity_id
_entity_poly.type
_entity_poly.pdbx_seq_one_letter_code
_entity_poly.pdbx_strand_id
1 'polypeptide(L)'
;MLLKALVILFKEWKMWIFFLIPFVLVFFLDLGNAYNDKSYNDYKDLTNLLSWLFTGIMSLVSFSALFIAFTFENKLVTASKSLKRILKPYSLNKGDLRNTLINYENNLSKDHFLSVLYYVYLIITFFSILVWGTTLKFYRGFNYSEGFKLSIGNFLKIGSGAFFVIVCLSLMLISIALKLIRMNKDPLGKGYLPQIDKICDVDYLVGNKADIMEFFSLNFPILEVYKNPASSIVEHEVTFTLPITVSNFRFVIKLYQSEDRKGILTCFGNLANQMDKTEVGESYTCIVTNKLKEEIYHTINEKDCYGILKIYDKEKNVVAKYTLKKRVETEFNFHFEMDKKLLANFDGSKDRDYGLIESIQCHNGKLVNYQLEM
;
A
#
# COMPACT_ATOMS: atom_id res chain seq x y z
N MET A 1 -2.64 14.78 19.09
CA MET A 1 -3.10 13.94 17.95
C MET A 1 -4.28 14.58 17.20
N LEU A 2 -5.31 15.05 17.91
CA LEU A 2 -6.45 15.83 17.38
C LEU A 2 -6.04 17.06 16.56
N LEU A 3 -5.09 17.88 17.03
CA LEU A 3 -4.68 19.09 16.31
C LEU A 3 -3.99 18.79 14.96
N LYS A 4 -3.15 17.74 14.91
CA LYS A 4 -2.53 17.28 13.65
C LYS A 4 -3.54 16.64 12.70
N ALA A 5 -4.53 15.92 13.24
CA ALA A 5 -5.64 15.40 12.45
C ALA A 5 -6.51 16.54 11.89
N LEU A 6 -6.75 17.60 12.66
CA LEU A 6 -7.45 18.83 12.24
C LEU A 6 -6.68 19.57 11.14
N VAL A 7 -5.36 19.69 11.22
CA VAL A 7 -4.54 20.35 10.18
C VAL A 7 -4.55 19.56 8.87
N ILE A 8 -4.47 18.23 8.92
CA ILE A 8 -4.62 17.37 7.73
C ILE A 8 -6.04 17.50 7.17
N LEU A 9 -7.04 17.57 8.07
CA LEU A 9 -8.43 17.88 7.72
C LEU A 9 -8.50 19.13 6.87
N PHE A 10 -7.99 20.27 7.36
CA PHE A 10 -8.08 21.60 6.73
C PHE A 10 -7.24 21.77 5.46
N LYS A 11 -6.32 20.85 5.16
CA LYS A 11 -5.47 20.95 3.97
C LYS A 11 -5.90 20.02 2.84
N GLU A 12 -6.40 18.83 3.17
CA GLU A 12 -6.73 17.80 2.18
C GLU A 12 -8.24 17.56 2.00
N TRP A 13 -9.08 17.93 2.97
CA TRP A 13 -10.49 17.53 2.99
C TRP A 13 -11.49 18.69 2.82
N LYS A 14 -11.52 19.33 1.63
CA LYS A 14 -12.48 20.41 1.30
C LYS A 14 -13.97 20.11 1.59
N MET A 15 -14.32 18.85 1.83
CA MET A 15 -15.65 18.40 2.25
C MET A 15 -16.05 18.86 3.66
N TRP A 16 -15.17 19.47 4.48
CA TRP A 16 -15.63 20.13 5.72
C TRP A 16 -16.69 21.21 5.42
N ILE A 17 -16.65 21.83 4.23
CA ILE A 17 -17.66 22.78 3.75
C ILE A 17 -19.04 22.10 3.70
N PHE A 18 -19.11 20.82 3.36
CA PHE A 18 -20.35 20.05 3.33
C PHE A 18 -21.05 20.02 4.70
N PHE A 19 -20.28 20.04 5.79
CA PHE A 19 -20.84 20.10 7.15
C PHE A 19 -21.21 21.51 7.60
N LEU A 20 -20.70 22.57 6.95
CA LEU A 20 -21.10 23.96 7.23
C LEU A 20 -22.41 24.34 6.54
N ILE A 21 -22.67 23.80 5.34
CA ILE A 21 -23.93 24.01 4.60
C ILE A 21 -25.19 23.80 5.46
N PRO A 22 -25.35 22.68 6.21
CA PRO A 22 -26.56 22.47 6.99
C PRO A 22 -26.70 23.45 8.15
N PHE A 23 -25.59 23.92 8.76
CA PHE A 23 -25.64 24.99 9.75
C PHE A 23 -26.15 26.29 9.13
N VAL A 24 -25.60 26.68 7.98
CA VAL A 24 -26.02 27.89 7.26
C VAL A 24 -27.51 27.82 6.87
N LEU A 25 -27.96 26.68 6.34
CA LEU A 25 -29.37 26.47 6.00
C LEU A 25 -30.30 26.57 7.21
N VAL A 26 -29.91 26.03 8.37
CA VAL A 26 -30.67 26.19 9.63
C VAL A 26 -30.80 27.66 10.03
N PHE A 27 -29.77 28.48 9.82
CA PHE A 27 -29.85 29.93 10.09
C PHE A 27 -30.85 30.63 9.17
N PHE A 28 -30.87 30.30 7.88
CA PHE A 28 -31.74 30.94 6.87
C PHE A 28 -33.18 30.39 6.78
N LEU A 29 -33.50 29.30 7.49
CA LEU A 29 -34.86 28.77 7.54
C LEU A 29 -35.84 29.75 8.20
N ASP A 30 -36.79 30.30 7.45
CA ASP A 30 -37.87 31.11 7.99
C ASP A 30 -38.92 30.22 8.67
N LEU A 31 -39.24 30.51 9.93
CA LEU A 31 -40.21 29.75 10.73
C LEU A 31 -41.63 30.33 10.67
N GLY A 32 -41.83 31.51 10.08
CA GLY A 32 -43.14 32.10 9.75
C GLY A 32 -44.33 31.74 10.66
N ASN A 33 -45.39 31.16 10.07
CA ASN A 33 -46.67 30.80 10.70
C ASN A 33 -46.64 29.51 11.55
N ALA A 34 -45.47 28.98 11.91
CA ALA A 34 -45.36 27.69 12.62
C ALA A 34 -45.95 27.70 14.05
N TYR A 35 -46.33 28.87 14.58
CA TYR A 35 -46.85 29.07 15.93
C TYR A 35 -48.39 29.17 16.02
N ASN A 36 -49.14 28.88 14.95
CA ASN A 36 -50.59 28.74 15.02
C ASN A 36 -50.95 27.41 15.71
N ASP A 37 -51.93 27.37 16.62
CA ASP A 37 -52.19 26.22 17.54
C ASP A 37 -52.34 24.87 16.82
N LYS A 38 -52.99 24.86 15.65
CA LYS A 38 -53.17 23.65 14.83
C LYS A 38 -51.84 23.21 14.20
N SER A 39 -51.12 24.14 13.59
CA SER A 39 -49.83 23.88 12.94
C SER A 39 -48.75 23.48 13.94
N TYR A 40 -48.77 24.04 15.16
CA TYR A 40 -47.83 23.70 16.22
C TYR A 40 -47.97 22.23 16.65
N ASN A 41 -49.20 21.74 16.84
CA ASN A 41 -49.45 20.34 17.19
C ASN A 41 -49.06 19.38 16.04
N ASP A 42 -49.37 19.74 14.79
CA ASP A 42 -48.98 18.93 13.63
C ASP A 42 -47.44 18.81 13.50
N TYR A 43 -46.70 19.93 13.66
CA TYR A 43 -45.23 19.91 13.61
C TYR A 43 -44.60 19.18 14.80
N LYS A 44 -45.22 19.25 15.98
CA LYS A 44 -44.80 18.51 17.17
C LYS A 44 -44.93 17.00 16.97
N ASP A 45 -46.06 16.53 16.47
CA ASP A 45 -46.29 15.12 16.21
C ASP A 45 -45.38 14.58 15.09
N LEU A 46 -45.16 15.38 14.04
CA LEU A 46 -44.20 15.06 12.98
C LEU A 46 -42.77 14.98 13.50
N THR A 47 -42.39 15.86 14.43
CA THR A 47 -41.08 15.77 15.11
C THR A 47 -40.97 14.49 15.93
N ASN A 48 -42.01 14.12 16.68
CA ASN A 48 -42.01 12.89 17.49
C ASN A 48 -41.85 11.65 16.61
N LEU A 49 -42.59 11.59 15.50
CA LEU A 49 -42.45 10.51 14.51
C LEU A 49 -41.02 10.46 13.93
N LEU A 50 -40.47 11.62 13.52
CA LEU A 50 -39.09 11.73 13.04
C LEU A 50 -38.08 11.29 14.10
N SER A 51 -38.31 11.58 15.38
CA SER A 51 -37.44 11.15 16.48
C SER A 51 -37.39 9.64 16.63
N TRP A 52 -38.54 8.96 16.55
CA TRP A 52 -38.62 7.50 16.60
C TRP A 52 -37.95 6.86 15.39
N LEU A 53 -38.23 7.36 14.18
CA LEU A 53 -37.60 6.89 12.95
C LEU A 53 -36.09 7.12 12.96
N PHE A 54 -35.65 8.30 13.41
CA PHE A 54 -34.24 8.64 13.54
C PHE A 54 -33.52 7.73 14.53
N THR A 55 -34.14 7.42 15.67
CA THR A 55 -33.56 6.50 16.66
C THR A 55 -33.34 5.11 16.06
N GLY A 56 -34.29 4.60 15.27
CA GLY A 56 -34.17 3.34 14.55
C GLY A 56 -33.09 3.35 13.46
N ILE A 57 -33.01 4.44 12.68
CA ILE A 57 -31.97 4.59 11.64
C ILE A 57 -30.59 4.72 12.28
N MET A 58 -30.46 5.52 13.34
CA MET A 58 -29.17 5.75 14.01
C MET A 58 -28.63 4.53 14.73
N SER A 59 -29.48 3.65 15.28
CA SER A 59 -29.01 2.40 15.86
C SER A 59 -28.39 1.49 14.79
N LEU A 60 -29.04 1.39 13.62
CA LEU A 60 -28.53 0.64 12.47
C LEU A 60 -27.23 1.25 11.94
N VAL A 61 -27.19 2.57 11.76
CA VAL A 61 -26.01 3.30 11.30
C VAL A 61 -24.83 3.17 12.28
N SER A 62 -25.10 3.23 13.58
CA SER A 62 -24.07 3.07 14.61
C SER A 62 -23.49 1.65 14.59
N PHE A 63 -24.35 0.64 14.46
CA PHE A 63 -23.92 -0.75 14.29
C PHE A 63 -23.07 -0.94 13.03
N SER A 64 -23.52 -0.42 11.87
CA SER A 64 -22.75 -0.46 10.62
C SER A 64 -21.41 0.27 10.76
N ALA A 65 -21.38 1.45 11.39
CA ALA A 65 -20.15 2.21 11.60
C ALA A 65 -19.14 1.46 12.49
N LEU A 66 -19.61 0.81 13.56
CA LEU A 66 -18.76 -0.05 14.42
C LEU A 66 -18.24 -1.27 13.66
N PHE A 67 -19.09 -1.94 12.90
CA PHE A 67 -18.70 -3.08 12.08
C PHE A 67 -17.65 -2.69 11.04
N ILE A 68 -17.83 -1.55 10.38
CA ILE A 68 -16.86 -0.95 9.45
C ILE A 68 -15.55 -0.68 10.15
N ALA A 69 -15.59 0.03 11.28
CA ALA A 69 -14.39 0.42 12.01
C ALA A 69 -13.58 -0.81 12.43
N PHE A 70 -14.24 -1.83 12.98
CA PHE A 70 -13.59 -3.08 13.40
C PHE A 70 -13.00 -3.86 12.22
N THR A 71 -13.76 -3.98 11.12
CA THR A 71 -13.28 -4.67 9.91
C THR A 71 -12.03 -3.98 9.35
N PHE A 72 -12.01 -2.65 9.36
CA PHE A 72 -10.88 -1.88 8.86
C PHE A 72 -9.69 -1.88 9.78
N GLU A 73 -9.91 -1.74 11.08
CA GLU A 73 -8.84 -1.84 12.04
C GLU A 73 -8.15 -3.20 11.89
N ASN A 74 -8.91 -4.29 11.74
CA ASN A 74 -8.37 -5.61 11.47
C ASN A 74 -7.62 -5.70 10.13
N LYS A 75 -8.19 -5.18 9.02
CA LYS A 75 -7.51 -5.15 7.71
C LYS A 75 -6.20 -4.35 7.76
N LEU A 76 -6.22 -3.15 8.35
CA LEU A 76 -5.07 -2.25 8.44
C LEU A 76 -4.00 -2.78 9.41
N VAL A 77 -4.41 -3.38 10.53
CA VAL A 77 -3.49 -4.05 11.46
C VAL A 77 -2.82 -5.24 10.77
N THR A 78 -3.58 -6.01 9.99
CA THR A 78 -3.03 -7.13 9.21
C THR A 78 -2.07 -6.63 8.14
N ALA A 79 -2.45 -5.62 7.36
CA ALA A 79 -1.58 -5.02 6.36
C ALA A 79 -0.29 -4.44 6.99
N SER A 80 -0.39 -3.76 8.13
CA SER A 80 0.77 -3.23 8.84
C SER A 80 1.71 -4.34 9.36
N LYS A 81 1.15 -5.45 9.86
CA LYS A 81 1.93 -6.65 10.22
C LYS A 81 2.62 -7.26 8.98
N SER A 82 1.92 -7.37 7.87
CA SER A 82 2.48 -7.86 6.60
C SER A 82 3.61 -6.96 6.09
N LEU A 83 3.45 -5.63 6.14
CA LEU A 83 4.51 -4.69 5.77
C LEU A 83 5.79 -4.91 6.60
N LYS A 84 5.66 -5.04 7.92
CA LYS A 84 6.81 -5.30 8.80
C LYS A 84 7.49 -6.62 8.46
N ARG A 85 6.72 -7.66 8.11
CA ARG A 85 7.24 -8.95 7.68
C ARG A 85 7.93 -8.88 6.32
N ILE A 86 7.44 -8.08 5.38
CA ILE A 86 8.07 -7.87 4.07
C ILE A 86 9.42 -7.15 4.22
N LEU A 87 9.47 -6.10 5.06
CA LEU A 87 10.70 -5.33 5.30
C LEU A 87 11.78 -6.15 6.03
N LYS A 88 11.37 -7.14 6.83
CA LYS A 88 12.25 -7.98 7.65
C LYS A 88 11.79 -9.45 7.63
N PRO A 89 12.04 -10.19 6.54
CA PRO A 89 11.41 -11.49 6.30
C PRO A 89 12.14 -12.68 6.95
N TYR A 90 12.65 -12.53 8.19
CA TYR A 90 13.50 -13.54 8.85
C TYR A 90 12.85 -14.90 9.13
N SER A 91 11.51 -14.95 9.15
CA SER A 91 10.75 -16.17 9.46
C SER A 91 9.93 -16.68 8.27
N LEU A 92 10.13 -16.11 7.08
CA LEU A 92 9.31 -16.41 5.91
C LEU A 92 10.09 -17.29 4.93
N ASN A 93 9.41 -18.24 4.30
CA ASN A 93 9.91 -18.88 3.10
C ASN A 93 9.50 -18.07 1.85
N LYS A 94 10.05 -18.43 0.68
CA LYS A 94 9.72 -17.79 -0.62
C LYS A 94 8.20 -17.75 -0.89
N GLY A 95 7.51 -18.87 -0.67
CA GLY A 95 6.06 -18.96 -0.82
C GLY A 95 5.29 -18.09 0.18
N ASP A 96 5.76 -18.02 1.43
CA ASP A 96 5.15 -17.17 2.44
C ASP A 96 5.36 -15.68 2.15
N LEU A 97 6.52 -15.29 1.61
CA LEU A 97 6.80 -13.94 1.16
C LEU A 97 5.85 -13.54 0.03
N ARG A 98 5.69 -14.41 -0.98
CA ARG A 98 4.74 -14.23 -2.08
C ARG A 98 3.30 -14.05 -1.56
N ASN A 99 2.84 -14.94 -0.69
CA ASN A 99 1.52 -14.87 -0.08
C ASN A 99 1.37 -13.62 0.79
N THR A 100 2.42 -13.18 1.48
CA THR A 100 2.38 -11.96 2.29
C THR A 100 2.22 -10.72 1.44
N LEU A 101 2.87 -10.64 0.27
CA LEU A 101 2.70 -9.55 -0.70
C LEU A 101 1.27 -9.51 -1.27
N ILE A 102 0.75 -10.65 -1.71
CA ILE A 102 -0.62 -10.77 -2.24
C ILE A 102 -1.65 -10.38 -1.16
N ASN A 103 -1.48 -10.90 0.06
CA ASN A 103 -2.37 -10.57 1.18
C ASN A 103 -2.28 -9.09 1.57
N TYR A 104 -1.10 -8.48 1.47
CA TYR A 104 -0.94 -7.04 1.71
C TYR A 104 -1.75 -6.22 0.71
N GLU A 105 -1.66 -6.54 -0.57
CA GLU A 105 -2.44 -5.89 -1.61
C GLU A 105 -3.95 -6.07 -1.39
N ASN A 106 -4.40 -7.30 -1.15
CA ASN A 106 -5.81 -7.59 -0.91
C ASN A 106 -6.38 -6.79 0.28
N ASN A 107 -5.60 -6.63 1.35
CA ASN A 107 -6.01 -5.85 2.52
C ASN A 107 -6.04 -4.33 2.29
N LEU A 108 -5.28 -3.81 1.33
CA LEU A 108 -5.25 -2.38 0.98
C LEU A 108 -6.12 -2.02 -0.21
N SER A 109 -6.59 -3.02 -0.95
CA SER A 109 -7.49 -2.84 -2.07
C SER A 109 -8.71 -2.03 -1.64
N LYS A 110 -9.09 -1.05 -2.47
CA LYS A 110 -10.21 -0.17 -2.15
C LYS A 110 -11.51 -0.97 -2.21
N ASP A 111 -12.10 -1.17 -1.05
CA ASP A 111 -13.39 -1.84 -0.93
C ASP A 111 -14.50 -0.90 -1.44
N HIS A 112 -15.12 -1.23 -2.57
CA HIS A 112 -16.17 -0.40 -3.20
C HIS A 112 -17.38 -0.28 -2.27
N PHE A 113 -17.76 -1.40 -1.63
CA PHE A 113 -18.84 -1.47 -0.65
C PHE A 113 -18.62 -0.48 0.51
N LEU A 114 -17.39 -0.37 1.00
CA LEU A 114 -17.07 0.58 2.06
C LEU A 114 -17.18 2.02 1.60
N SER A 115 -16.71 2.32 0.39
CA SER A 115 -16.81 3.68 -0.15
C SER A 115 -18.26 4.12 -0.21
N VAL A 116 -19.17 3.22 -0.60
CA VAL A 116 -20.62 3.45 -0.57
C VAL A 116 -21.12 3.69 0.86
N LEU A 117 -20.78 2.82 1.83
CA LEU A 117 -21.20 2.99 3.22
C LEU A 117 -20.73 4.31 3.84
N TYR A 118 -19.51 4.74 3.54
CA TYR A 118 -19.00 6.04 3.97
C TYR A 118 -19.83 7.21 3.42
N TYR A 119 -20.19 7.18 2.13
CA TYR A 119 -21.02 8.23 1.55
C TYR A 119 -22.45 8.21 2.10
N VAL A 120 -23.04 7.03 2.32
CA VAL A 120 -24.33 6.89 3.00
C VAL A 120 -24.28 7.50 4.40
N TYR A 121 -23.22 7.23 5.17
CA TYR A 121 -23.01 7.82 6.49
C TYR A 121 -22.91 9.35 6.44
N LEU A 122 -22.20 9.92 5.46
CA LEU A 122 -22.11 11.36 5.27
C LEU A 122 -23.48 11.99 4.98
N ILE A 123 -24.28 11.36 4.11
CA ILE A 123 -25.62 11.82 3.77
C ILE A 123 -26.53 11.81 5.00
N ILE A 124 -26.53 10.71 5.77
CA ILE A 124 -27.32 10.59 7.00
C ILE A 124 -26.90 11.65 8.02
N THR A 125 -25.60 11.87 8.17
CA THR A 125 -25.07 12.90 9.08
C THR A 125 -25.53 14.31 8.66
N PHE A 126 -25.50 14.61 7.37
CA PHE A 126 -25.95 15.90 6.84
C PHE A 126 -27.43 16.16 7.14
N PHE A 127 -28.30 15.20 6.82
CA PHE A 127 -29.73 15.33 7.09
C PHE A 127 -30.05 15.32 8.58
N SER A 128 -29.28 14.59 9.39
CA SER A 128 -29.40 14.61 10.85
C SER A 128 -29.17 16.02 11.42
N ILE A 129 -28.08 16.69 11.01
CA ILE A 129 -27.78 18.06 11.45
C ILE A 129 -28.88 19.03 11.02
N LEU A 130 -29.41 18.89 9.79
CA LEU A 130 -30.51 19.73 9.29
C LEU A 130 -31.80 19.54 10.09
N VAL A 131 -32.28 18.30 10.21
CA VAL A 131 -33.55 18.00 10.87
C VAL A 131 -33.50 18.43 12.33
N TRP A 132 -32.45 18.04 13.06
CA TRP A 132 -32.34 18.39 14.47
C TRP A 132 -32.04 19.86 14.70
N GLY A 133 -31.28 20.51 13.82
CA GLY A 133 -31.08 21.96 13.89
C GLY A 133 -32.39 22.73 13.68
N THR A 134 -33.22 22.28 12.74
CA THR A 134 -34.55 22.86 12.47
C THR A 134 -35.51 22.63 13.63
N THR A 135 -35.55 21.41 14.16
CA THR A 135 -36.33 21.07 15.35
C THR A 135 -35.93 21.92 16.55
N LEU A 136 -34.63 22.06 16.83
CA LEU A 136 -34.14 22.91 17.90
C LEU A 136 -34.55 24.37 17.72
N LYS A 137 -34.52 24.87 16.47
CA LYS A 137 -34.97 26.22 16.12
C LYS A 137 -36.47 26.41 16.39
N PHE A 138 -37.29 25.44 15.99
CA PHE A 138 -38.75 25.42 16.22
C PHE A 138 -39.10 25.44 17.71
N TYR A 139 -38.52 24.53 18.51
CA TYR A 139 -38.83 24.43 19.95
C TYR A 139 -38.22 25.56 20.80
N ARG A 140 -37.10 26.17 20.40
CA ARG A 140 -36.49 27.26 21.20
C ARG A 140 -37.19 28.59 21.02
N GLY A 141 -37.77 28.89 19.85
CA GLY A 141 -38.27 30.21 19.48
C GLY A 141 -37.16 31.25 19.54
N PHE A 142 -36.56 31.61 18.41
CA PHE A 142 -35.38 32.48 18.41
C PHE A 142 -35.72 33.93 18.80
N ASN A 143 -35.41 34.31 20.05
CA ASN A 143 -35.06 35.69 20.43
C ASN A 143 -33.71 35.65 21.17
N TYR A 144 -32.61 35.93 20.45
CA TYR A 144 -31.25 35.98 21.03
C TYR A 144 -31.02 37.18 21.96
N SER A 145 -32.00 38.08 22.11
CA SER A 145 -31.88 39.29 22.94
C SER A 145 -32.27 39.09 24.40
N GLU A 146 -32.77 37.91 24.79
CA GLU A 146 -33.14 37.68 26.20
C GLU A 146 -31.87 37.46 27.03
N GLY A 147 -31.49 38.50 27.79
CA GLY A 147 -30.39 38.46 28.73
C GLY A 147 -30.45 37.25 29.66
N PHE A 148 -29.27 36.80 30.12
CA PHE A 148 -29.09 35.64 31.00
C PHE A 148 -29.94 35.75 32.29
N LYS A 149 -31.18 35.27 32.24
CA LYS A 149 -32.01 34.99 33.41
C LYS A 149 -31.93 33.49 33.68
N LEU A 150 -31.42 33.10 34.85
CA LEU A 150 -31.40 31.72 35.34
C LEU A 150 -32.82 31.27 35.69
N SER A 151 -33.60 30.89 34.68
CA SER A 151 -34.89 30.20 34.82
C SER A 151 -34.75 28.75 34.33
N ILE A 152 -35.60 27.85 34.82
CA ILE A 152 -35.64 26.44 34.37
C ILE A 152 -35.81 26.36 32.84
N GLY A 153 -36.65 27.24 32.26
CA GLY A 153 -36.85 27.32 30.81
C GLY A 153 -35.58 27.74 30.06
N ASN A 154 -34.84 28.74 30.55
CA ASN A 154 -33.59 29.18 29.92
C ASN A 154 -32.47 28.14 30.07
N PHE A 155 -32.42 27.43 31.20
CA PHE A 155 -31.51 26.31 31.40
C PHE A 155 -31.77 25.17 30.40
N LEU A 156 -33.03 24.75 30.23
CA LEU A 156 -33.42 23.74 29.24
C LEU A 156 -33.10 24.17 27.81
N LYS A 157 -33.33 25.44 27.48
CA LYS A 157 -32.93 26.01 26.19
C LYS A 157 -31.42 25.91 26.01
N ILE A 158 -30.60 26.42 26.94
CA ILE A 158 -29.12 26.40 26.81
C ILE A 158 -28.61 24.95 26.74
N GLY A 159 -29.11 24.07 27.60
CA GLY A 159 -28.75 22.65 27.63
C GLY A 159 -29.06 21.92 26.32
N SER A 160 -30.22 22.16 25.71
CA SER A 160 -30.56 21.53 24.42
C SER A 160 -29.65 22.02 23.28
N GLY A 161 -29.29 23.31 23.27
CA GLY A 161 -28.32 23.86 22.32
C GLY A 161 -26.92 23.25 22.50
N ALA A 162 -26.45 23.14 23.74
CA ALA A 162 -25.16 22.52 24.04
C ALA A 162 -25.13 21.04 23.65
N PHE A 163 -26.20 20.29 23.95
CA PHE A 163 -26.32 18.88 23.58
C PHE A 163 -26.31 18.69 22.06
N PHE A 164 -27.01 19.54 21.31
CA PHE A 164 -26.97 19.55 19.85
C PHE A 164 -25.56 19.78 19.29
N VAL A 165 -24.80 20.72 19.86
CA VAL A 165 -23.40 20.96 19.46
C VAL A 165 -22.54 19.72 19.72
N ILE A 166 -22.70 19.06 20.87
CA ILE A 166 -21.96 17.83 21.22
C ILE A 166 -22.28 16.70 20.22
N VAL A 167 -23.55 16.52 19.86
CA VAL A 167 -23.98 15.52 18.86
C VAL A 167 -23.36 15.83 17.49
N CYS A 168 -23.40 17.08 17.04
CA CYS A 168 -22.80 17.49 15.77
C CYS A 168 -21.29 17.22 15.74
N LEU A 169 -20.57 17.60 16.80
CA LEU A 169 -19.14 17.33 16.93
C LEU A 169 -18.84 15.82 16.90
N SER A 170 -19.67 15.02 17.56
CA SER A 170 -19.50 13.56 17.60
C SER A 170 -19.67 12.93 16.21
N LEU A 171 -20.71 13.32 15.46
CA LEU A 171 -20.94 12.85 14.10
C LEU A 171 -19.81 13.28 13.13
N MET A 172 -19.29 14.50 13.30
CA MET A 172 -18.13 14.96 12.55
C MET A 172 -16.88 14.12 12.88
N LEU A 173 -16.59 13.86 14.16
CA LEU A 173 -15.45 13.05 14.57
C LEU A 173 -15.51 11.61 14.01
N ILE A 174 -16.69 10.99 14.00
CA ILE A 174 -16.88 9.66 13.40
C ILE A 174 -16.63 9.70 11.90
N SER A 175 -17.15 10.72 11.19
CA SER A 175 -16.88 10.91 9.75
C SER A 175 -15.38 11.01 9.45
N ILE A 176 -14.64 11.70 10.31
CA ILE A 176 -13.19 11.86 10.22
C ILE A 176 -12.49 10.52 10.45
N ALA A 177 -12.88 9.77 11.49
CA ALA A 177 -12.32 8.46 11.78
C ALA A 177 -12.51 7.49 10.60
N LEU A 178 -13.72 7.41 10.05
CA LEU A 178 -14.02 6.59 8.87
C LEU A 178 -13.20 7.01 7.63
N LYS A 179 -12.94 8.31 7.47
CA LYS A 179 -12.10 8.81 6.38
C LYS A 179 -10.63 8.46 6.57
N LEU A 180 -10.09 8.61 7.77
CA LEU A 180 -8.70 8.24 8.08
C LEU A 180 -8.46 6.75 7.85
N ILE A 181 -9.44 5.94 8.23
CA ILE A 181 -9.50 4.52 7.93
C ILE A 181 -9.45 4.27 6.41
N ARG A 182 -10.29 4.96 5.63
CA ARG A 182 -10.31 4.87 4.15
C ARG A 182 -9.00 5.32 3.48
N MET A 183 -8.23 6.18 4.15
CA MET A 183 -6.93 6.65 3.66
C MET A 183 -5.77 5.70 4.00
N ASN A 184 -6.05 4.52 4.57
CA ASN A 184 -5.05 3.51 4.92
C ASN A 184 -3.97 4.03 5.88
N LYS A 185 -4.38 4.80 6.89
CA LYS A 185 -3.46 5.25 7.94
C LYS A 185 -2.89 4.03 8.68
N ASP A 186 -1.57 4.01 8.86
CA ASP A 186 -0.91 2.88 9.53
C ASP A 186 -1.25 2.87 11.03
N PRO A 187 -1.88 1.81 11.56
CA PRO A 187 -2.23 1.71 12.98
C PRO A 187 -1.01 1.39 13.86
N LEU A 188 0.05 0.76 13.34
CA LEU A 188 1.20 0.29 14.13
C LEU A 188 2.50 1.05 13.82
N GLY A 189 2.42 2.13 13.04
CA GLY A 189 3.56 2.90 12.58
C GLY A 189 3.22 4.39 12.40
N LYS A 190 4.13 5.11 11.74
CA LYS A 190 3.95 6.54 11.45
C LYS A 190 3.58 6.73 9.99
N GLY A 191 2.50 7.46 9.73
CA GLY A 191 2.08 7.83 8.37
C GLY A 191 0.99 6.91 7.82
N TYR A 192 1.04 6.66 6.52
CA TYR A 192 0.08 5.86 5.78
C TYR A 192 0.75 4.61 5.24
N LEU A 193 0.00 3.52 5.13
CA LEU A 193 0.49 2.30 4.51
C LEU A 193 0.78 2.58 3.02
N PRO A 194 2.01 2.28 2.54
CA PRO A 194 2.36 2.45 1.14
C PRO A 194 1.52 1.54 0.24
N GLN A 195 1.41 1.91 -1.02
CA GLN A 195 0.80 1.03 -2.03
C GLN A 195 1.78 -0.10 -2.40
N ILE A 196 1.26 -1.22 -2.92
CA ILE A 196 2.05 -2.43 -3.18
C ILE A 196 3.17 -2.21 -4.20
N ASP A 197 2.92 -1.39 -5.22
CA ASP A 197 3.90 -0.94 -6.23
C ASP A 197 5.15 -0.35 -5.57
N LYS A 198 4.98 0.42 -4.50
CA LYS A 198 6.10 0.99 -3.75
C LYS A 198 6.83 -0.05 -2.92
N ILE A 199 6.15 -1.04 -2.35
CA ILE A 199 6.84 -2.06 -1.54
C ILE A 199 7.62 -3.04 -2.40
N CYS A 200 7.13 -3.31 -3.61
CA CYS A 200 7.84 -4.10 -4.60
C CYS A 200 8.95 -3.30 -5.30
N ASP A 201 9.19 -2.04 -4.95
CA ASP A 201 10.27 -1.21 -5.49
C ASP A 201 11.55 -1.36 -4.62
N VAL A 202 12.65 -1.80 -5.24
CA VAL A 202 13.94 -1.94 -4.58
C VAL A 202 14.41 -0.64 -3.94
N ASP A 203 14.23 0.50 -4.63
CA ASP A 203 14.68 1.79 -4.15
C ASP A 203 13.89 2.24 -2.90
N TYR A 204 12.60 1.90 -2.84
CA TYR A 204 11.77 2.15 -1.66
C TYR A 204 12.18 1.26 -0.47
N LEU A 205 12.45 -0.03 -0.71
CA LEU A 205 12.87 -0.96 0.33
C LEU A 205 14.19 -0.48 0.97
N VAL A 206 15.15 -0.02 0.15
CA VAL A 206 16.44 0.54 0.61
C VAL A 206 16.20 1.80 1.45
N GLY A 207 15.41 2.75 0.94
CA GLY A 207 15.11 4.01 1.63
C GLY A 207 14.38 3.84 2.98
N ASN A 208 13.62 2.75 3.15
CA ASN A 208 12.90 2.44 4.39
C ASN A 208 13.66 1.48 5.32
N LYS A 209 14.96 1.28 5.10
CA LYS A 209 15.83 0.42 5.92
C LYS A 209 15.31 -1.02 6.03
N ALA A 210 14.78 -1.55 4.93
CA ALA A 210 14.48 -2.97 4.81
C ALA A 210 15.77 -3.80 4.87
N ASP A 211 15.67 -5.04 5.33
CA ASP A 211 16.77 -6.00 5.20
C ASP A 211 16.78 -6.56 3.78
N ILE A 212 17.41 -5.81 2.87
CA ILE A 212 17.50 -6.14 1.44
C ILE A 212 18.21 -7.47 1.23
N MET A 213 19.25 -7.74 2.03
CA MET A 213 20.02 -8.97 1.95
C MET A 213 19.16 -10.19 2.32
N GLU A 214 18.30 -10.07 3.33
CA GLU A 214 17.35 -11.12 3.66
C GLU A 214 16.25 -11.27 2.60
N PHE A 215 15.66 -10.16 2.16
CA PHE A 215 14.59 -10.15 1.17
C PHE A 215 15.00 -10.86 -0.13
N PHE A 216 16.15 -10.49 -0.69
CA PHE A 216 16.66 -11.12 -1.91
C PHE A 216 17.34 -12.47 -1.67
N SER A 217 17.58 -12.88 -0.43
CA SER A 217 17.95 -14.28 -0.18
C SER A 217 16.76 -15.23 -0.30
N LEU A 218 15.54 -14.73 -0.06
CA LEU A 218 14.29 -15.47 -0.30
C LEU A 218 13.81 -15.33 -1.74
N ASN A 219 13.98 -14.14 -2.32
CA ASN A 219 13.63 -13.80 -3.71
C ASN A 219 14.87 -13.68 -4.61
N PHE A 220 15.79 -14.64 -4.55
CA PHE A 220 17.00 -14.58 -5.36
C PHE A 220 16.67 -14.85 -6.84
N PRO A 221 17.27 -14.10 -7.78
CA PRO A 221 17.17 -14.41 -9.20
C PRO A 221 17.92 -15.70 -9.51
N ILE A 222 17.35 -16.49 -10.42
CA ILE A 222 17.87 -17.78 -10.87
C ILE A 222 18.36 -17.59 -12.31
N LEU A 223 19.59 -18.04 -12.57
CA LEU A 223 20.13 -18.14 -13.92
C LEU A 223 20.18 -19.61 -14.30
N GLU A 224 19.45 -19.98 -15.34
CA GLU A 224 19.30 -21.34 -15.84
C GLU A 224 19.99 -21.43 -17.19
N VAL A 225 20.70 -22.53 -17.43
CA VAL A 225 21.38 -22.78 -18.69
C VAL A 225 20.95 -24.14 -19.21
N TYR A 226 20.39 -24.13 -20.40
CA TYR A 226 19.80 -25.30 -21.04
C TYR A 226 20.56 -25.68 -22.29
N LYS A 227 20.62 -26.99 -22.54
CA LYS A 227 20.92 -27.56 -23.86
C LYS A 227 19.60 -27.92 -24.52
N ASN A 228 19.23 -27.23 -25.59
CA ASN A 228 17.96 -27.45 -26.27
C ASN A 228 18.05 -28.69 -27.17
N PRO A 229 17.29 -29.76 -26.90
CA PRO A 229 17.33 -30.98 -27.71
C PRO A 229 16.45 -30.90 -28.97
N ALA A 230 15.62 -29.85 -29.13
CA ALA A 230 14.58 -29.78 -30.15
C ALA A 230 15.04 -29.20 -31.51
N SER A 231 16.26 -28.68 -31.61
CA SER A 231 16.82 -28.09 -32.84
C SER A 231 17.79 -29.03 -33.54
N SER A 232 17.83 -28.98 -34.88
CA SER A 232 18.77 -29.76 -35.71
C SER A 232 20.25 -29.37 -35.51
N ILE A 233 20.49 -28.22 -34.90
CA ILE A 233 21.78 -27.73 -34.41
C ILE A 233 21.66 -27.66 -32.89
N VAL A 234 22.62 -28.18 -32.12
CA VAL A 234 22.59 -28.10 -30.66
C VAL A 234 22.70 -26.63 -30.24
N GLU A 235 21.57 -26.03 -29.87
CA GLU A 235 21.51 -24.65 -29.39
C GLU A 235 21.50 -24.66 -27.86
N HIS A 236 22.21 -23.69 -27.27
CA HIS A 236 22.31 -23.54 -25.82
C HIS A 236 21.62 -22.24 -25.42
N GLU A 237 20.76 -22.32 -24.42
CA GLU A 237 19.92 -21.23 -23.96
C GLU A 237 20.31 -20.80 -22.55
N VAL A 238 20.30 -19.50 -22.29
CA VAL A 238 20.42 -18.93 -20.94
C VAL A 238 19.12 -18.22 -20.62
N THR A 239 18.50 -18.60 -19.52
CA THR A 239 17.24 -18.05 -19.05
C THR A 239 17.41 -17.43 -17.68
N PHE A 240 16.81 -16.27 -17.51
CA PHE A 240 16.79 -15.53 -16.25
C PHE A 240 15.38 -15.59 -15.68
N THR A 241 15.27 -16.05 -14.43
CA THR A 241 14.01 -16.17 -13.72
C THR A 241 14.10 -15.43 -12.38
N LEU A 242 13.23 -14.44 -12.18
CA LEU A 242 13.00 -13.78 -10.90
C LEU A 242 11.70 -14.33 -10.28
N PRO A 243 11.76 -15.05 -9.15
CA PRO A 243 10.59 -15.75 -8.60
C PRO A 243 9.42 -14.87 -8.20
N ILE A 244 9.70 -13.66 -7.69
CA ILE A 244 8.71 -12.63 -7.38
C ILE A 244 9.15 -11.33 -8.05
N THR A 245 8.30 -10.83 -8.94
CA THR A 245 8.54 -9.60 -9.70
C THR A 245 8.68 -8.40 -8.76
N VAL A 246 9.70 -7.58 -9.01
CA VAL A 246 9.99 -6.32 -8.30
C VAL A 246 10.30 -5.21 -9.29
N SER A 247 9.96 -3.97 -8.95
CA SER A 247 10.25 -2.76 -9.73
C SER A 247 11.66 -2.25 -9.44
N ASN A 248 12.28 -1.58 -10.43
CA ASN A 248 13.61 -0.98 -10.31
C ASN A 248 14.71 -1.98 -9.91
N PHE A 249 14.56 -3.25 -10.30
CA PHE A 249 15.53 -4.28 -9.98
C PHE A 249 16.72 -4.21 -10.92
N ARG A 250 17.87 -3.78 -10.38
CA ARG A 250 19.13 -3.62 -11.10
C ARG A 250 20.13 -4.64 -10.60
N PHE A 251 20.67 -5.46 -11.49
CA PHE A 251 21.52 -6.58 -11.08
C PHE A 251 22.67 -6.85 -12.05
N VAL A 252 23.71 -7.50 -11.51
CA VAL A 252 24.82 -8.09 -12.25
C VAL A 252 25.12 -9.46 -11.65
N ILE A 253 25.13 -10.50 -12.48
CA ILE A 253 25.53 -11.87 -12.17
C ILE A 253 26.79 -12.17 -12.98
N LYS A 254 27.89 -12.49 -12.31
CA LYS A 254 29.13 -12.92 -12.94
C LYS A 254 29.42 -14.36 -12.60
N LEU A 255 29.68 -15.19 -13.60
CA LEU A 255 30.07 -16.59 -13.44
C LEU A 255 31.58 -16.73 -13.61
N TYR A 256 32.20 -17.51 -12.74
CA TYR A 256 33.64 -17.76 -12.71
C TYR A 256 33.93 -19.26 -12.67
N GLN A 257 35.02 -19.66 -13.31
CA GLN A 257 35.63 -20.96 -13.08
C GLN A 257 36.29 -20.97 -11.70
N SER A 258 36.03 -21.98 -10.88
CA SER A 258 36.50 -22.05 -9.49
C SER A 258 38.04 -22.11 -9.36
N GLU A 259 38.70 -22.88 -10.23
CA GLU A 259 40.15 -23.09 -10.18
C GLU A 259 40.94 -21.80 -10.46
N ASP A 260 40.69 -21.18 -11.62
CA ASP A 260 41.50 -20.06 -12.11
C ASP A 260 40.87 -18.69 -11.80
N ARG A 261 39.66 -18.67 -11.23
CA ARG A 261 38.82 -17.47 -11.05
C ARG A 261 38.62 -16.68 -12.34
N LYS A 262 38.74 -17.35 -13.48
CA LYS A 262 38.53 -16.76 -14.80
C LYS A 262 37.03 -16.51 -15.00
N GLY A 263 36.69 -15.31 -15.47
CA GLY A 263 35.31 -14.98 -15.84
C GLY A 263 34.84 -15.81 -17.03
N ILE A 264 33.58 -16.23 -16.98
CA ILE A 264 32.96 -17.07 -18.02
C ILE A 264 31.84 -16.27 -18.71
N LEU A 265 30.89 -15.79 -17.92
CA LEU A 265 29.67 -15.14 -18.39
C LEU A 265 29.24 -14.08 -17.40
N THR A 266 28.90 -12.90 -17.90
CA THR A 266 28.33 -11.82 -17.11
C THR A 266 26.94 -11.50 -17.64
N CYS A 267 25.90 -11.73 -16.83
CA CYS A 267 24.52 -11.36 -17.11
C CYS A 267 24.14 -10.14 -16.28
N PHE A 268 23.50 -9.14 -16.87
CA PHE A 268 23.13 -7.91 -16.17
C PHE A 268 21.83 -7.36 -16.73
N GLY A 269 21.09 -6.62 -15.91
CA GLY A 269 19.78 -6.16 -16.32
C GLY A 269 19.19 -5.08 -15.43
N ASN A 270 18.16 -4.44 -15.97
CA ASN A 270 17.28 -3.51 -15.27
C ASN A 270 15.83 -3.93 -15.57
N LEU A 271 15.10 -4.35 -14.56
CA LEU A 271 13.68 -4.63 -14.67
C LEU A 271 12.88 -3.35 -14.43
N ALA A 272 11.81 -3.18 -15.22
CA ALA A 272 11.05 -1.95 -15.42
C ALA A 272 10.79 -1.11 -14.14
N ASN A 273 10.69 0.20 -14.36
CA ASN A 273 10.54 1.19 -13.28
C ASN A 273 9.20 1.13 -12.54
N GLN A 274 8.18 0.50 -13.13
CA GLN A 274 6.85 0.37 -12.54
C GLN A 274 6.26 -1.00 -12.86
N MET A 275 5.79 -1.65 -11.81
CA MET A 275 5.08 -2.93 -11.84
C MET A 275 3.57 -2.68 -11.82
N ASP A 276 2.83 -3.40 -12.65
CA ASP A 276 1.37 -3.38 -12.56
C ASP A 276 0.90 -4.18 -11.34
N LYS A 277 -0.24 -3.80 -10.77
CA LYS A 277 -0.87 -4.52 -9.66
C LYS A 277 -1.15 -5.98 -10.00
N THR A 278 -1.46 -6.28 -11.25
CA THR A 278 -1.70 -7.66 -11.69
C THR A 278 -0.44 -8.53 -11.63
N GLU A 279 0.75 -7.92 -11.66
CA GLU A 279 2.02 -8.65 -11.59
C GLU A 279 2.40 -9.03 -10.14
N VAL A 280 1.62 -8.62 -9.13
CA VAL A 280 1.96 -8.82 -7.71
C VAL A 280 2.05 -10.30 -7.37
N GLY A 281 3.26 -10.70 -6.96
CA GLY A 281 3.55 -12.08 -6.69
C GLY A 281 3.77 -12.91 -7.95
N GLU A 282 3.70 -12.40 -9.17
CA GLU A 282 4.05 -13.16 -10.38
C GLU A 282 5.56 -13.35 -10.52
N SER A 283 5.97 -14.41 -11.22
CA SER A 283 7.37 -14.65 -11.59
C SER A 283 7.67 -13.99 -12.92
N TYR A 284 8.86 -13.40 -13.05
CA TYR A 284 9.35 -12.87 -14.33
C TYR A 284 10.40 -13.81 -14.89
N THR A 285 10.20 -14.29 -16.12
CA THR A 285 11.16 -15.12 -16.83
C THR A 285 11.45 -14.52 -18.20
N CYS A 286 12.73 -14.49 -18.58
CA CYS A 286 13.14 -14.09 -19.92
C CYS A 286 14.32 -14.92 -20.41
N ILE A 287 14.30 -15.24 -21.71
CA ILE A 287 15.44 -15.83 -22.40
C ILE A 287 16.47 -14.72 -22.64
N VAL A 288 17.63 -14.84 -22.01
CA VAL A 288 18.74 -13.87 -22.16
C VAL A 288 19.43 -14.07 -23.51
N THR A 289 19.65 -15.33 -23.90
CA THR A 289 20.14 -15.71 -25.22
C THR A 289 19.77 -17.15 -25.53
N ASN A 290 19.41 -17.41 -26.78
CA ASN A 290 19.18 -18.76 -27.32
C ASN A 290 20.38 -19.29 -28.12
N LYS A 291 21.49 -18.53 -28.17
CA LYS A 291 22.70 -18.86 -28.95
C LYS A 291 23.95 -18.73 -28.10
N LEU A 292 23.92 -19.31 -26.89
CA LEU A 292 25.10 -19.40 -26.07
C LEU A 292 26.15 -20.27 -26.79
N LYS A 293 27.41 -19.82 -26.79
CA LYS A 293 28.51 -20.57 -27.40
C LYS A 293 28.69 -21.91 -26.69
N GLU A 294 28.87 -22.97 -27.48
CA GLU A 294 29.06 -24.33 -26.98
C GLU A 294 30.26 -24.46 -26.02
N GLU A 295 31.38 -23.77 -26.31
CA GLU A 295 32.56 -23.72 -25.43
C GLU A 295 32.22 -23.24 -24.01
N ILE A 296 31.31 -22.27 -23.90
CA ILE A 296 30.88 -21.71 -22.62
C ILE A 296 29.97 -22.69 -21.90
N TYR A 297 29.03 -23.30 -22.62
CA TYR A 297 28.16 -24.33 -22.05
C TYR A 297 29.00 -25.48 -21.47
N HIS A 298 29.95 -26.02 -22.26
CA HIS A 298 30.85 -27.08 -21.79
C HIS A 298 31.70 -26.65 -20.60
N THR A 299 32.25 -25.42 -20.62
CA THR A 299 32.99 -24.88 -19.48
C THR A 299 32.13 -24.87 -18.21
N ILE A 300 30.89 -24.41 -18.29
CA ILE A 300 30.01 -24.38 -17.11
C ILE A 300 29.59 -25.79 -16.69
N ASN A 301 29.34 -26.68 -17.65
CA ASN A 301 28.90 -28.05 -17.40
C ASN A 301 30.00 -28.88 -16.71
N GLU A 302 31.19 -28.93 -17.30
CA GLU A 302 32.27 -29.86 -16.91
C GLU A 302 33.09 -29.37 -15.72
N LYS A 303 33.24 -28.04 -15.55
CA LYS A 303 34.09 -27.47 -14.50
C LYS A 303 33.29 -27.01 -13.30
N ASP A 304 33.96 -26.95 -12.15
CA ASP A 304 33.42 -26.28 -10.98
C ASP A 304 33.32 -24.78 -11.24
N CYS A 305 32.11 -24.27 -11.09
CA CYS A 305 31.78 -22.87 -11.34
C CYS A 305 31.02 -22.28 -10.15
N TYR A 306 31.30 -21.01 -9.87
CA TYR A 306 30.56 -20.23 -8.90
C TYR A 306 30.14 -18.89 -9.51
N GLY A 307 29.10 -18.29 -8.94
CA GLY A 307 28.62 -16.98 -9.37
C GLY A 307 28.78 -15.92 -8.29
N ILE A 308 28.80 -14.66 -8.70
CA ILE A 308 28.62 -13.52 -7.82
C ILE A 308 27.43 -12.72 -8.33
N LEU A 309 26.38 -12.61 -7.51
CA LEU A 309 25.24 -11.74 -7.74
C LEU A 309 25.43 -10.44 -6.96
N LYS A 310 25.26 -9.31 -7.63
CA LYS A 310 25.19 -7.96 -7.04
C LYS A 310 23.86 -7.31 -7.42
N ILE A 311 23.21 -6.69 -6.45
CA ILE A 311 21.98 -5.91 -6.63
C ILE A 311 22.28 -4.45 -6.28
N TYR A 312 21.72 -3.53 -7.04
CA TYR A 312 22.04 -2.09 -6.97
C TYR A 312 20.81 -1.24 -6.70
N ASP A 313 21.01 -0.15 -5.96
CA ASP A 313 20.01 0.92 -5.84
C ASP A 313 20.11 1.93 -7.01
N LYS A 314 19.24 2.93 -7.00
CA LYS A 314 19.24 4.06 -7.94
C LYS A 314 20.53 4.89 -7.89
N GLU A 315 21.14 4.98 -6.72
CA GLU A 315 22.40 5.70 -6.47
C GLU A 315 23.63 4.89 -6.87
N LYS A 316 23.42 3.69 -7.44
CA LYS A 316 24.46 2.87 -8.06
C LYS A 316 25.32 2.15 -7.03
N ASN A 317 24.85 2.08 -5.78
CA ASN A 317 25.50 1.40 -4.68
C ASN A 317 25.05 -0.07 -4.65
N VAL A 318 25.96 -0.97 -4.27
CA VAL A 318 25.63 -2.37 -4.06
C VAL A 318 24.84 -2.49 -2.76
N VAL A 319 23.57 -2.90 -2.86
CA VAL A 319 22.67 -3.08 -1.71
C VAL A 319 22.57 -4.52 -1.23
N ALA A 320 22.91 -5.48 -2.08
CA ALA A 320 23.06 -6.87 -1.69
C ALA A 320 24.07 -7.59 -2.58
N LYS A 321 24.78 -8.55 -1.98
CA LYS A 321 25.81 -9.34 -2.65
C LYS A 321 25.75 -10.79 -2.19
N TYR A 322 25.80 -11.72 -3.14
CA TYR A 322 25.72 -13.15 -2.87
C TYR A 322 26.72 -13.94 -3.69
N THR A 323 27.23 -15.01 -3.11
CA THR A 323 27.87 -16.10 -3.84
C THR A 323 26.78 -17.05 -4.33
N LEU A 324 26.86 -17.46 -5.59
CA LEU A 324 26.00 -18.47 -6.18
C LEU A 324 26.79 -19.77 -6.39
N LYS A 325 26.11 -20.91 -6.30
CA LYS A 325 26.66 -22.21 -6.63
C LYS A 325 25.88 -22.85 -7.78
N LYS A 326 26.60 -23.59 -8.61
CA LYS A 326 25.99 -24.42 -9.65
C LYS A 326 25.23 -25.58 -9.01
N ARG A 327 24.02 -25.82 -9.49
CA ARG A 327 23.23 -27.03 -9.22
C ARG A 327 22.90 -27.69 -10.55
N VAL A 328 23.22 -28.97 -10.64
CA VAL A 328 22.89 -29.80 -11.79
C VAL A 328 21.51 -30.38 -11.52
N GLU A 329 20.52 -30.03 -12.35
CA GLU A 329 19.20 -30.66 -12.30
C GLU A 329 19.17 -31.91 -13.16
N THR A 330 19.71 -31.80 -14.38
CA THR A 330 19.83 -32.88 -15.35
C THR A 330 21.10 -32.71 -16.17
N GLU A 331 21.43 -33.67 -17.02
CA GLU A 331 22.54 -33.54 -17.99
C GLU A 331 22.33 -32.40 -19.01
N PHE A 332 21.09 -31.90 -19.13
CA PHE A 332 20.70 -30.86 -20.08
C PHE A 332 20.35 -29.52 -19.42
N ASN A 333 20.36 -29.45 -18.09
CA ASN A 333 19.98 -28.26 -17.33
C ASN A 333 20.81 -28.13 -16.05
N PHE A 334 21.43 -26.96 -15.89
CA PHE A 334 21.98 -26.52 -14.62
C PHE A 334 21.54 -25.09 -14.31
N HIS A 335 21.32 -24.83 -13.02
CA HIS A 335 20.93 -23.52 -12.53
C HIS A 335 21.89 -23.02 -11.44
N PHE A 336 21.95 -21.72 -11.27
CA PHE A 336 22.72 -21.08 -10.20
C PHE A 336 21.79 -20.65 -9.06
N GLU A 337 22.00 -21.23 -7.88
CA GLU A 337 21.27 -20.86 -6.67
C GLU A 337 22.16 -20.10 -5.69
N MET A 338 21.55 -19.34 -4.79
CA MET A 338 22.26 -18.65 -3.73
C MET A 338 22.95 -19.65 -2.79
N ASP A 339 24.24 -19.46 -2.54
CA ASP A 339 25.03 -20.22 -1.57
C ASP A 339 25.23 -19.44 -0.27
N LYS A 340 25.81 -18.23 -0.36
CA LYS A 340 26.18 -17.43 0.82
C LYS A 340 25.91 -15.94 0.61
N LYS A 341 25.50 -15.27 1.69
CA LYS A 341 25.44 -13.82 1.81
C LYS A 341 26.86 -13.28 1.96
N LEU A 342 27.24 -12.33 1.11
CA LEU A 342 28.51 -11.61 1.23
C LEU A 342 28.25 -10.23 1.81
N LEU A 343 29.07 -9.80 2.77
CA LEU A 343 29.02 -8.43 3.26
C LEU A 343 29.23 -7.48 2.07
N ALA A 344 28.24 -6.64 1.81
CA ALA A 344 28.41 -5.52 0.92
C ALA A 344 29.19 -4.44 1.68
N ASN A 345 30.40 -4.11 1.23
CA ASN A 345 31.07 -2.92 1.74
C ASN A 345 30.31 -1.71 1.20
N PHE A 346 29.57 -1.04 2.08
CA PHE A 346 28.78 0.16 1.78
C PHE A 346 29.63 1.44 1.79
N ASP A 347 30.96 1.35 1.66
CA ASP A 347 31.92 2.45 1.86
C ASP A 347 31.86 3.57 0.79
N GLY A 348 30.76 3.70 0.05
CA GLY A 348 30.51 4.79 -0.90
C GLY A 348 31.39 4.78 -2.15
N SER A 349 32.32 3.83 -2.28
CA SER A 349 33.08 3.61 -3.51
C SER A 349 32.19 2.92 -4.54
N LYS A 350 31.96 3.57 -5.68
CA LYS A 350 31.19 2.98 -6.80
C LYS A 350 31.84 1.68 -7.26
N ASP A 351 31.07 0.61 -7.27
CA ASP A 351 31.51 -0.69 -7.77
C ASP A 351 31.79 -0.61 -9.28
N ARG A 352 32.86 -1.26 -9.75
CA ARG A 352 33.29 -1.20 -11.16
C ARG A 352 32.26 -1.80 -12.11
N ASP A 353 31.46 -2.76 -11.65
CA ASP A 353 30.48 -3.45 -12.50
C ASP A 353 29.25 -2.57 -12.77
N TYR A 354 29.11 -1.46 -12.07
CA TYR A 354 28.01 -0.54 -12.27
C TYR A 354 27.97 0.07 -13.69
N GLY A 355 29.10 0.20 -14.38
CA GLY A 355 29.14 0.66 -15.77
C GLY A 355 28.33 -0.21 -16.74
N LEU A 356 28.13 -1.50 -16.41
CA LEU A 356 27.27 -2.41 -17.18
C LEU A 356 25.78 -2.05 -17.03
N ILE A 357 25.40 -1.44 -15.90
CA ILE A 357 24.02 -0.98 -15.67
C ILE A 357 23.77 0.35 -16.38
N GLU A 358 24.75 1.26 -16.43
CA GLU A 358 24.61 2.51 -17.19
C GLU A 358 24.40 2.27 -18.68
N SER A 359 25.09 1.27 -19.25
CA SER A 359 25.01 0.98 -20.69
C SER A 359 23.59 0.58 -21.14
N ILE A 360 22.74 0.12 -20.22
CA ILE A 360 21.36 -0.30 -20.48
C ILE A 360 20.30 0.65 -19.92
N GLN A 361 20.66 1.67 -19.14
CA GLN A 361 19.71 2.60 -18.50
C GLN A 361 18.90 3.44 -19.50
N CYS A 362 19.38 3.60 -20.74
CA CYS A 362 18.67 4.34 -21.79
C CYS A 362 17.46 3.57 -22.39
N HIS A 363 17.24 2.31 -22.03
CA HIS A 363 16.14 1.51 -22.56
C HIS A 363 14.91 1.59 -21.65
N ASN A 364 13.78 2.03 -22.20
CA ASN A 364 12.48 1.97 -21.53
C ASN A 364 11.94 0.53 -21.65
N GLY A 365 12.10 -0.30 -20.61
CA GLY A 365 11.53 -1.65 -20.59
C GLY A 365 12.21 -2.60 -19.60
N LYS A 366 11.74 -3.85 -19.51
CA LYS A 366 12.45 -4.95 -18.84
C LYS A 366 13.54 -5.43 -19.79
N LEU A 367 14.82 -5.22 -19.45
CA LEU A 367 15.95 -5.66 -20.28
C LEU A 367 16.93 -6.45 -19.43
N VAL A 368 17.25 -7.66 -19.90
CA VAL A 368 18.37 -8.47 -19.41
C VAL A 368 19.30 -8.72 -20.59
N ASN A 369 20.59 -8.44 -20.41
CA ASN A 369 21.63 -8.61 -21.41
C ASN A 369 22.78 -9.45 -20.84
N TYR A 370 23.69 -9.86 -21.70
CA TYR A 370 24.87 -10.64 -21.32
C TYR A 370 26.13 -10.16 -22.04
N GLN A 371 27.27 -10.40 -21.42
CA GLN A 371 28.60 -10.20 -21.97
C GLN A 371 29.44 -11.44 -21.68
N LEU A 372 30.21 -11.87 -22.67
CA LEU A 372 31.20 -12.94 -22.52
C LEU A 372 32.49 -12.36 -21.96
N GLU A 373 33.06 -13.01 -20.95
CA GLU A 373 34.39 -12.65 -20.43
C GLU A 373 35.42 -13.54 -21.15
N MET A 374 36.37 -12.93 -21.86
CA MET A 374 37.41 -13.64 -22.63
C MET A 374 38.68 -13.87 -21.82
#